data_AF-A0A4Y7S6E5-F1
#
_entry.id   AF-A0A4Y7S6E5-F1
#
_cell.length_a   1.000
_cell.length_b   1.000
_cell.length_c   1.000
_cell.angle_alpha   90.00
_cell.angle_beta   90.00
_cell.angle_gamma   90.00
#
_symmetry.space_group_name_H-M   'P 1'
#
loop_
_entity.id
_entity.type
_entity.pdbx_description
1 polymer ?
#
loop_
_entity_poly.entity_id
_entity_poly.type
_entity_poly.pdbx_seq_one_letter_code
_entity_poly.pdbx_strand_id
1 'polypeptide(L)' 'MIDIIFEALTFIPQESLDDSIRLIAVTLESGADPFTALAAVFRWTEGRALYRGVHEGLQEFFLSVTR' A
#
# COMPACT_ATOMS: atom_id res chain seq x y z
N MET A 1 -14.92 -1.00 -3.18
CA MET A 1 -13.69 -1.56 -3.82
C MET A 1 -12.57 -0.53 -3.86
N ILE A 2 -12.85 0.76 -4.12
CA ILE A 2 -11.94 1.88 -3.81
C ILE A 2 -11.74 2.05 -2.29
N ASP A 3 -12.73 1.64 -1.49
CA ASP A 3 -12.74 1.78 -0.02
C ASP A 3 -11.55 1.10 0.66
N ILE A 4 -11.08 -0.03 0.11
CA ILE A 4 -9.94 -0.77 0.67
C ILE A 4 -8.62 -0.02 0.52
N ILE A 5 -8.49 0.81 -0.53
CA ILE A 5 -7.29 1.64 -0.72
C ILE A 5 -7.31 2.75 0.33
N PHE A 6 -8.44 3.43 0.50
CA PHE A 6 -8.55 4.48 1.52
C PHE A 6 -8.31 3.93 2.92
N GLU A 7 -8.85 2.77 3.25
CA GLU A 7 -8.59 2.08 4.51
C GLU A 7 -7.11 1.78 4.68
N ALA A 8 -6.44 1.18 3.68
CA ALA A 8 -5.01 0.90 3.74
C ALA A 8 -4.16 2.16 3.92
N LEU A 9 -4.51 3.27 3.25
CA LEU A 9 -3.80 4.55 3.39
C LEU A 9 -3.88 5.12 4.81
N THR A 10 -4.89 4.76 5.62
CA THR A 10 -4.98 5.22 7.02
C THR A 10 -3.89 4.63 7.93
N PHE A 11 -3.29 3.50 7.53
CA PHE A 11 -2.18 2.86 8.24
C PHE A 11 -0.81 3.42 7.82
N ILE A 12 -0.75 4.21 6.75
CA ILE A 12 0.51 4.71 6.19
C ILE A 12 0.86 6.06 6.83
N PRO A 13 2.10 6.25 7.32
CA PRO A 13 2.57 7.53 7.84
C PRO A 13 2.41 8.66 6.84
N GLN A 14 2.10 9.87 7.32
CA GLN A 14 1.77 11.01 6.46
C GLN A 14 2.90 11.34 5.48
N GLU A 15 4.15 11.25 5.91
CA GLU A 15 5.34 11.48 5.08
C GLU A 15 5.52 10.46 3.93
N SER A 16 4.83 9.32 4.01
CA SER A 16 4.90 8.23 3.02
C SER A 16 3.65 8.16 2.12
N LEU A 17 2.66 9.03 2.33
CA LEU A 17 1.39 8.98 1.59
C LEU A 17 1.57 9.26 0.10
N ASP A 18 2.35 10.28 -0.27
CA ASP A 18 2.53 10.64 -1.69
C ASP A 18 3.19 9.50 -2.48
N ASP A 19 4.22 8.87 -1.92
CA ASP A 19 4.88 7.71 -2.51
C ASP A 19 3.92 6.52 -2.61
N SER A 20 3.10 6.29 -1.57
CA SER A 20 2.11 5.22 -1.56
C SER A 20 1.06 5.40 -2.63
N ILE A 21 0.46 6.59 -2.72
CA ILE A 21 -0.56 6.92 -3.72
C ILE A 21 0.01 6.73 -5.12
N ARG A 22 1.25 7.19 -5.36
CA ARG A 22 1.92 7.05 -6.65
C ARG A 22 2.17 5.59 -7.01
N LEU A 23 2.71 4.78 -6.10
CA LEU A 23 2.99 3.36 -6.33
C LEU A 23 1.70 2.56 -6.56
N ILE A 24 0.65 2.84 -5.79
CA ILE A 24 -0.66 2.19 -5.93
C ILE A 24 -1.29 2.57 -7.27
N ALA A 25 -1.28 3.86 -7.65
CA ALA A 25 -1.83 4.33 -8.92
C ALA A 25 -1.17 3.66 -10.13
N VAL A 26 0.17 3.60 -10.16
CA VAL A 26 0.92 2.91 -11.23
C VAL A 26 0.50 1.44 -11.35
N THR A 27 0.25 0.78 -10.22
CA THR A 27 -0.15 -0.63 -10.22
C THR A 27 -1.61 -0.83 -10.65
N LEU A 28 -2.51 0.11 -10.31
CA LEU A 28 -3.88 0.11 -10.80
C LEU A 28 -3.94 0.33 -12.32
N GLU A 29 -3.11 1.23 -12.85
CA GLU A 29 -3.01 1.51 -14.29
C GLU A 29 -2.56 0.28 -15.10
N SER A 30 -1.87 -0.68 -14.48
CA SER A 30 -1.55 -1.96 -15.12
C SER A 30 -2.72 -2.96 -15.15
N GLY A 31 -3.91 -2.57 -14.67
CA GLY A 31 -5.11 -3.39 -14.65
C GLY A 31 -5.25 -4.29 -13.41
N ALA A 32 -4.43 -4.09 -12.38
CA ALA A 32 -4.59 -4.81 -11.12
C ALA A 32 -5.85 -4.36 -10.39
N ASP A 33 -6.57 -5.29 -9.76
CA ASP A 33 -7.61 -4.92 -8.81
C ASP A 33 -6.99 -4.25 -7.55
N PRO A 34 -7.78 -3.49 -6.77
CA PRO A 34 -7.28 -2.76 -5.61
C PRO A 34 -6.50 -3.59 -4.58
N PHE A 35 -6.92 -4.82 -4.29
CA PHE A 35 -6.22 -5.66 -3.32
C PHE A 35 -4.88 -6.15 -3.90
N THR A 36 -4.89 -6.58 -5.16
CA THR A 36 -3.66 -6.98 -5.87
C THR A 36 -2.68 -5.81 -5.98
N ALA A 37 -3.16 -4.58 -6.20
CA ALA A 37 -2.32 -3.39 -6.23
C ALA A 37 -1.60 -3.16 -4.89
N LEU A 38 -2.33 -3.20 -3.77
CA LEU A 38 -1.75 -3.08 -2.43
C LEU A 38 -0.72 -4.19 -2.16
N ALA A 39 -1.04 -5.43 -2.50
CA ALA A 39 -0.16 -6.58 -2.29
C ALA A 39 1.11 -6.53 -3.16
N ALA A 40 1.01 -5.98 -4.37
CA ALA A 40 2.15 -5.76 -5.24
C ALA A 40 3.07 -4.65 -4.69
N VAL A 41 2.49 -3.52 -4.25
CA VAL A 41 3.26 -2.44 -3.63
C VAL A 41 3.96 -2.92 -2.36
N PHE A 42 3.26 -3.62 -1.47
CA PHE A 42 3.82 -4.17 -0.23
C PHE A 42 5.05 -5.06 -0.49
N ARG A 43 4.96 -5.97 -1.47
CA ARG A 43 6.09 -6.83 -1.85
C ARG A 43 7.23 -6.04 -2.49
N TRP A 44 6.91 -5.02 -3.28
CA TRP A 44 7.92 -4.21 -3.94
C TRP A 44 8.71 -3.33 -2.97
N THR A 45 8.08 -2.84 -1.90
CA THR A 45 8.71 -1.99 -0.89
C THR A 45 9.56 -2.75 0.13
N GLU A 46 9.46 -4.08 0.17
CA GLU A 46 10.21 -4.94 1.09
C GLU A 46 11.74 -4.71 0.99
N GLY A 47 12.37 -4.48 2.14
CA GLY A 47 13.82 -4.25 2.24
C GLY A 47 14.31 -2.91 1.70
N ARG A 48 13.45 -2.04 1.18
CA ARG A 48 13.82 -0.73 0.61
C ARG A 48 13.68 0.37 1.65
N ALA A 49 14.81 0.83 2.19
CA ALA A 49 14.83 1.84 3.26
C ALA A 49 14.01 3.11 2.95
N LEU A 50 14.00 3.56 1.69
CA LEU A 50 13.23 4.73 1.25
C LEU A 50 11.71 4.55 1.43
N TYR A 51 11.21 3.32 1.34
CA TYR A 51 9.78 2.99 1.38
C TYR A 51 9.38 2.26 2.67
N ARG A 52 10.18 2.39 3.74
CA ARG A 52 9.92 1.71 5.02
C ARG A 52 8.52 2.04 5.55
N GLY A 53 8.13 3.31 5.58
CA GLY A 53 6.81 3.72 6.07
C GLY A 53 5.65 3.15 5.24
N VAL A 54 5.82 3.07 3.92
CA VAL A 54 4.85 2.40 3.02
C VAL A 54 4.74 0.91 3.36
N HIS A 55 5.88 0.23 3.52
CA HIS A 55 5.91 -1.20 3.81
C HIS A 55 5.28 -1.52 5.17
N GLU A 56 5.68 -0.81 6.22
CA GLU A 56 5.16 -1.00 7.58
C GLU A 56 3.66 -0.70 7.66
N GLY A 57 3.19 0.40 7.06
CA GLY A 57 1.76 0.73 7.03
C GLY A 57 0.92 -0.32 6.29
N LEU A 58 1.39 -0.80 5.13
CA LEU A 58 0.72 -1.90 4.42
C LEU A 58 0.78 -3.22 5.19
N GLN A 59 1.86 -3.49 5.92
CA GLN A 59 1.96 -4.66 6.80
C GLN A 59 0.89 -4.63 7.89
N GLU A 60 0.73 -3.49 8.56
CA GLU A 60 -0.30 -3.31 9.60
C GLU A 60 -1.71 -3.47 9.03
N PHE A 61 -1.98 -2.89 7.86
CA PHE A 61 -3.25 -3.08 7.16
C PHE A 61 -3.51 -4.57 6.84
N PHE A 62 -2.54 -5.31 6.29
CA PHE A 62 -2.75 -6.73 5.99
C PHE A 62 -2.97 -7.58 7.24
N LEU A 63 -2.34 -7.22 8.36
CA LEU A 63 -2.59 -7.86 9.66
C LEU A 63 -3.97 -7.53 10.24
N SER A 64 -4.56 -6.37 9.91
CA SER A 64 -5.89 -5.98 10.39
C SER A 64 -7.02 -6.71 9.66
N VAL A 65 -6.89 -6.95 8.35
CA VAL A 65 -7.92 -7.62 7.53
C VAL A 65 -7.86 -9.15 7.58
N THR A 66 -6.81 -9.72 8.17
CA THR A 66 -6.65 -11.18 8.34
C THR A 66 -7.09 -11.67 9.73
N ARG A 67 -7.57 -10.77 10.59
CA ARG A 67 -8.15 -11.04 11.92
C ARG A 67 -9.66 -11.00 11.88
#